data_AF-A0A381N2G6-F1
#
_entry.id   AF-A0A381N2G6-F1
#
_cell.length_a   1.000
_cell.length_b   1.000
_cell.length_c   1.000
_cell.angle_alpha   90.00
_cell.angle_beta   90.00
_cell.angle_gamma   90.00
#
_symmetry.space_group_name_H-M   'P 1'
#
loop_
_entity.id
_entity.type
_entity.pdbx_description
1 polymer ?
#
loop_
_entity_poly.entity_id
_entity_poly.type
_entity_poly.pdbx_seq_one_letter_code
_entity_poly.pdbx_strand_id
1 'polypeptide(L)'
;PLSGGGVLIDTPGIRTVGLVEGREDALAKTFSEIEEYKGRCKFRDCGHEDEPGCAITEAIASGRLLGSRFESYKRLLQELEDQQANNDRDTKTDKSMQNRIKAIMVRQQFRNDK
;
A
#
# COMPACT_ATOMS: atom_id res chain seq x y z
N PRO A 1 -4.17 -15.22 30.97
CA PRO A 1 -4.15 -16.36 30.04
C PRO A 1 -5.42 -17.20 30.19
N LEU A 2 -5.87 -17.84 29.11
CA LEU A 2 -6.96 -18.81 29.13
C LEU A 2 -6.47 -20.16 29.66
N SER A 3 -7.38 -20.99 30.17
CA SER A 3 -7.13 -22.39 30.50
C SER A 3 -6.68 -23.14 29.23
N GLY A 4 -5.39 -23.50 29.15
CA GLY A 4 -4.74 -24.01 27.93
C GLY A 4 -3.57 -23.15 27.42
N GLY A 5 -3.30 -21.99 28.03
CA GLY A 5 -2.09 -21.19 27.79
C GLY A 5 -2.23 -20.03 26.78
N GLY A 6 -3.36 -19.91 26.09
CA GLY A 6 -3.62 -18.81 25.16
C GLY A 6 -3.81 -17.44 25.83
N VAL A 7 -3.72 -16.37 25.05
CA VAL A 7 -4.09 -15.00 25.45
C VAL A 7 -5.21 -14.52 24.52
N LEU A 8 -6.34 -14.12 25.09
CA LEU A 8 -7.39 -13.42 24.35
C LEU A 8 -6.98 -11.94 24.24
N ILE A 9 -6.83 -11.47 23.01
CA ILE A 9 -6.67 -10.04 22.71
C ILE A 9 -8.01 -9.57 22.12
N ASP A 10 -8.90 -9.12 22.98
CA ASP A 10 -10.11 -8.41 22.54
C ASP A 10 -9.73 -6.96 22.15
N THR A 11 -10.31 -6.46 21.06
CA THR A 11 -10.00 -5.12 20.50
C THR A 11 -11.27 -4.29 20.29
N PRO A 12 -12.10 -4.10 21.34
CA PRO A 12 -13.39 -3.43 21.21
C PRO A 12 -13.20 -1.98 20.76
N GLY A 13 -13.72 -1.65 19.57
CA GLY A 13 -13.63 -0.31 18.98
C GLY A 13 -12.53 -0.11 17.94
N ILE A 14 -11.72 -1.13 17.61
CA ILE A 14 -10.90 -1.09 16.40
C ILE A 14 -11.83 -1.04 15.17
N ARG A 15 -11.65 -0.03 14.30
CA ARG A 15 -12.53 0.22 13.14
C ARG A 15 -11.87 -0.09 11.79
N THR A 16 -10.54 0.03 11.74
CA THR A 16 -9.70 -0.27 10.59
C THR A 16 -8.35 -0.76 11.09
N VAL A 17 -7.73 -1.66 10.33
CA VAL A 17 -6.31 -2.00 10.42
C VAL A 17 -5.72 -1.58 9.09
N GLY A 18 -4.94 -0.50 9.08
CA GLY A 18 -4.36 0.04 7.85
C GLY A 18 -3.23 -0.85 7.31
N LEU A 19 -2.95 -0.70 6.03
CA LEU A 19 -1.73 -1.26 5.43
C LEU A 19 -0.47 -0.57 6.00
N VAL A 20 0.66 -1.27 5.95
CA VAL A 20 1.97 -0.82 6.46
C VAL A 20 2.91 -0.60 5.27
N GLU A 21 3.86 0.33 5.39
CA GLU A 21 4.80 0.70 4.32
C GLU A 21 5.54 -0.50 3.70
N GLY A 22 5.80 -0.43 2.39
CA GLY A 22 6.65 -1.40 1.68
C GLY A 22 6.06 -2.81 1.58
N ARG A 23 4.73 -2.94 1.53
CA ARG A 23 3.99 -4.22 1.55
C ARG A 23 3.32 -4.60 0.22
N GLU A 24 3.74 -4.02 -0.90
CA GLU A 24 3.27 -4.41 -2.25
C GLU A 24 3.48 -5.90 -2.50
N ASP A 25 4.63 -6.43 -2.05
CA ASP A 25 4.96 -7.85 -2.11
C ASP A 25 3.97 -8.72 -1.31
N ALA A 26 3.48 -8.22 -0.17
CA ALA A 26 2.49 -8.89 0.65
C ALA A 26 1.08 -8.81 0.04
N LEU A 27 0.73 -7.72 -0.65
CA LEU A 27 -0.51 -7.66 -1.43
C LEU A 27 -0.48 -8.70 -2.56
N ALA A 28 0.61 -8.73 -3.34
CA ALA A 28 0.82 -9.70 -4.42
C ALA A 28 0.82 -11.17 -3.92
N LYS A 29 1.36 -11.43 -2.72
CA LYS A 29 1.30 -12.77 -2.07
C LYS A 29 -0.10 -13.12 -1.55
N THR A 30 -0.88 -12.14 -1.12
CA THR A 30 -2.23 -12.33 -0.54
C THR A 30 -3.30 -12.54 -1.61
N PHE A 31 -3.06 -12.03 -2.82
CA PHE A 31 -3.92 -12.13 -3.99
C PHE A 31 -3.16 -12.72 -5.18
N SER A 32 -2.38 -13.79 -4.93
CA SER A 32 -1.49 -14.39 -5.93
C SER A 32 -2.24 -14.95 -7.14
N GLU A 33 -3.50 -15.35 -6.97
CA GLU A 33 -4.39 -15.75 -8.05
C GLU A 33 -4.71 -14.59 -9.00
N ILE A 34 -4.77 -13.36 -8.50
CA ILE A 34 -5.03 -12.17 -9.30
C ILE A 34 -3.79 -11.82 -10.13
N GLU A 35 -2.59 -11.84 -9.54
CA GLU A 35 -1.34 -11.65 -10.28
C GLU A 35 -1.09 -12.75 -11.33
N GLU A 36 -1.50 -14.00 -11.07
CA GLU A 36 -1.46 -15.10 -12.05
C GLU A 36 -2.36 -14.84 -13.27
N TYR A 37 -3.55 -14.26 -13.08
CA TYR A 37 -4.41 -13.83 -14.20
C TYR A 37 -3.90 -12.54 -14.85
N LYS A 38 -3.33 -11.59 -14.09
CA LYS A 38 -2.73 -10.35 -14.57
C LYS A 38 -1.67 -10.62 -15.64
N GLY A 39 -0.76 -11.57 -15.35
CA GLY A 39 0.28 -12.03 -16.28
C GLY A 39 -0.22 -12.82 -17.50
N ARG A 40 -1.53 -13.06 -17.63
CA ARG A 40 -2.17 -13.75 -18.76
C ARG A 40 -3.04 -12.85 -19.63
N CYS A 41 -3.18 -11.57 -19.29
CA CYS A 41 -3.92 -10.62 -20.10
C CYS A 41 -3.27 -10.39 -21.47
N LYS A 42 -4.10 -10.23 -22.50
CA LYS A 42 -3.67 -10.04 -23.90
C LYS A 42 -2.83 -8.76 -24.11
N PHE A 43 -3.08 -7.74 -23.31
CA PHE A 43 -2.38 -6.44 -23.35
C PHE A 43 -1.54 -6.27 -22.09
N ARG A 44 -0.40 -5.58 -22.20
CA ARG A 44 0.61 -5.46 -21.13
C ARG A 44 0.36 -4.26 -20.19
N ASP A 45 -0.63 -3.47 -20.58
CA ASP A 45 -1.13 -2.20 -20.06
C ASP A 45 -2.66 -2.29 -19.80
N CYS A 46 -3.17 -3.53 -19.69
CA CYS A 46 -4.56 -3.88 -19.43
C CYS A 46 -5.04 -3.26 -18.11
N GLY A 47 -6.07 -2.41 -18.16
CA GLY A 47 -6.74 -1.82 -16.99
C GLY A 47 -7.66 -2.78 -16.22
N HIS A 48 -7.99 -3.91 -16.83
CA HIS A 48 -8.80 -5.01 -16.29
C HIS A 48 -10.29 -4.72 -16.06
N GLU A 49 -10.87 -3.77 -16.81
CA GLU A 49 -12.30 -3.40 -16.71
C GLU A 49 -13.16 -4.12 -17.77
N ASP A 50 -13.21 -3.62 -19.01
CA ASP A 50 -14.04 -4.16 -20.10
C ASP A 50 -13.22 -4.58 -21.35
N GLU A 51 -11.92 -4.82 -21.18
CA GLU A 51 -10.99 -5.03 -22.31
C GLU A 51 -11.05 -6.45 -22.92
N PRO A 52 -11.04 -6.58 -24.26
CA PRO A 52 -11.17 -7.86 -24.93
C PRO A 52 -9.89 -8.70 -24.83
N GLY A 53 -9.93 -9.77 -24.03
CA GLY A 53 -8.79 -10.62 -23.70
C GLY A 53 -8.12 -10.29 -22.35
N CYS A 54 -8.84 -9.62 -21.45
CA CYS A 54 -8.46 -9.54 -20.04
C CYS A 54 -8.74 -10.88 -19.33
N ALA A 55 -7.68 -11.57 -18.91
CA ALA A 55 -7.82 -12.86 -18.24
C ALA A 55 -8.46 -12.76 -16.84
N ILE A 56 -8.43 -11.57 -16.20
CA ILE A 56 -9.13 -11.31 -14.93
C ILE A 56 -10.65 -11.27 -15.13
N THR A 57 -11.15 -10.54 -16.14
CA THR A 57 -12.59 -10.43 -16.40
C THR A 57 -13.15 -11.76 -16.92
N GLU A 58 -12.39 -12.47 -17.75
CA GLU A 58 -12.70 -13.86 -18.13
C GLU A 58 -12.72 -14.82 -16.94
N ALA A 59 -11.81 -14.69 -15.98
CA ALA A 59 -11.81 -15.50 -14.75
C ALA A 59 -13.02 -15.20 -13.86
N ILE A 60 -13.43 -13.93 -13.76
CA ILE A 60 -14.64 -13.51 -13.02
C ILE A 60 -15.91 -14.02 -13.71
N ALA A 61 -16.05 -13.82 -15.02
CA ALA A 61 -17.19 -14.28 -15.80
C ALA A 61 -17.36 -15.81 -15.81
N SER A 62 -16.26 -16.56 -15.68
CA SER A 62 -16.25 -18.03 -15.54
C SER A 62 -16.23 -18.54 -14.09
N GLY A 63 -16.38 -17.65 -13.10
CA GLY A 63 -16.43 -18.01 -11.67
C GLY A 63 -15.12 -18.55 -11.07
N ARG A 64 -14.02 -18.54 -11.83
CA ARG A 64 -12.67 -18.96 -11.38
C ARG A 64 -11.98 -17.92 -10.50
N LEU A 65 -12.45 -16.67 -10.54
CA LEU A 65 -12.08 -15.60 -9.61
C LEU A 65 -13.36 -14.96 -9.08
N LEU A 66 -13.46 -14.73 -7.77
CA LEU A 66 -14.60 -14.00 -7.21
C LEU A 66 -14.42 -12.50 -7.46
N GLY A 67 -15.39 -11.84 -8.09
CA GLY A 67 -15.35 -10.38 -8.31
C GLY A 67 -15.09 -9.59 -7.03
N SER A 68 -15.64 -10.03 -5.88
CA SER A 68 -15.38 -9.43 -4.57
C SER A 68 -13.93 -9.55 -4.08
N ARG A 69 -13.16 -10.57 -4.52
CA ARG A 69 -11.69 -10.60 -4.28
C ARG A 69 -10.99 -9.52 -5.12
N PHE A 70 -11.38 -9.36 -6.38
CA PHE A 70 -10.80 -8.34 -7.26
C PHE A 70 -11.11 -6.90 -6.81
N GLU A 71 -12.35 -6.61 -6.39
CA GLU A 71 -12.69 -5.32 -5.79
C GLU A 71 -11.94 -5.06 -4.48
N SER A 72 -11.73 -6.10 -3.66
CA SER A 72 -10.90 -5.99 -2.44
C SER A 72 -9.44 -5.68 -2.78
N TYR A 73 -8.88 -6.32 -3.81
CA TYR A 73 -7.52 -6.07 -4.31
C TYR A 73 -7.37 -4.64 -4.85
N LYS A 74 -8.25 -4.18 -5.75
CA LYS A 74 -8.23 -2.81 -6.29
C LYS A 74 -8.26 -1.76 -5.18
N ARG A 75 -9.14 -1.95 -4.19
CA ARG A 75 -9.25 -1.03 -3.04
C ARG A 75 -7.96 -0.98 -2.21
N LEU A 76 -7.35 -2.13 -1.92
CA LEU A 76 -6.12 -2.20 -1.13
C LEU A 76 -4.90 -1.66 -1.91
N LEU A 77 -4.89 -1.81 -3.24
CA LEU A 77 -3.88 -1.22 -4.11
C LEU A 77 -3.97 0.32 -4.08
N GLN A 78 -5.16 0.89 -4.25
CA GLN A 78 -5.37 2.34 -4.11
C GLN A 78 -4.97 2.86 -2.71
N GLU A 79 -5.28 2.11 -1.64
CA GLU A 79 -4.88 2.48 -0.28
C GLU A 79 -3.34 2.51 -0.12
N LEU A 80 -2.59 1.62 -0.77
CA LEU A 80 -1.12 1.69 -0.81
C LEU A 80 -0.62 2.91 -1.59
N GLU A 81 -1.18 3.19 -2.77
CA GLU A 81 -0.79 4.34 -3.60
C GLU A 81 -1.04 5.67 -2.86
N ASP A 82 -2.20 5.80 -2.21
CA ASP A 82 -2.56 6.96 -1.40
C ASP A 82 -1.64 7.12 -0.17
N GLN A 83 -1.30 6.02 0.51
CA GLN A 83 -0.32 6.03 1.60
C GLN A 83 1.08 6.48 1.12
N GLN A 84 1.57 5.89 0.03
CA GLN A 84 2.86 6.25 -0.57
C GLN A 84 2.90 7.73 -0.93
N ALA A 85 1.89 8.23 -1.65
CA ALA A 85 1.81 9.62 -2.09
C ALA A 85 1.80 10.63 -0.94
N ASN A 86 1.31 10.26 0.24
CA ASN A 86 1.35 11.10 1.44
C ASN A 86 2.70 11.04 2.17
N ASN A 87 3.25 9.84 2.41
CA ASN A 87 4.59 9.66 2.99
C ASN A 87 5.67 10.38 2.15
N ASP A 88 5.50 10.39 0.83
CA ASP A 88 6.40 11.04 -0.12
C ASP A 88 6.24 12.59 -0.14
N ARG A 89 5.18 13.15 0.47
CA ARG A 89 5.03 14.59 0.76
C ARG A 89 5.63 14.95 2.12
N ASP A 90 5.37 14.13 3.13
CA ASP A 90 5.83 14.37 4.50
C ASP A 90 7.36 14.28 4.59
N THR A 91 7.98 13.25 4.01
CA THR A 91 9.45 13.13 3.98
C THR A 91 10.15 14.28 3.23
N LYS A 92 9.49 14.92 2.25
CA LYS A 92 10.01 16.12 1.57
C LYS A 92 9.88 17.37 2.44
N THR A 93 8.77 17.48 3.17
CA THR A 93 8.51 18.57 4.14
C THR A 93 9.50 18.51 5.30
N ASP A 94 9.75 17.33 5.84
CA ASP A 94 10.65 17.12 6.98
C ASP A 94 12.12 17.39 6.60
N LYS A 95 12.57 16.89 5.43
CA LYS A 95 13.89 17.23 4.86
C LYS A 95 14.04 18.75 4.63
N SER A 96 12.98 19.44 4.20
CA SER A 96 12.96 20.90 4.04
C SER A 96 13.13 21.61 5.39
N MET A 97 12.42 21.18 6.44
CA MET A 97 12.57 21.74 7.79
C MET A 97 13.98 21.50 8.34
N GLN A 98 14.51 20.28 8.26
CA GLN A 98 15.87 19.95 8.72
C GLN A 98 16.94 20.79 8.01
N ASN A 99 16.81 21.00 6.70
CA ASN A 99 17.73 21.84 5.94
C ASN A 99 17.67 23.32 6.37
N ARG A 100 16.47 23.85 6.68
CA ARG A 100 16.31 25.21 7.21
C ARG A 100 16.93 25.37 8.61
N ILE A 101 16.77 24.37 9.49
CA ILE A 101 17.38 24.35 10.83
C ILE A 101 18.92 24.32 10.72
N LYS A 102 19.48 23.41 9.90
CA LYS A 102 20.94 23.37 9.64
C LYS A 102 21.46 24.70 9.10
N ALA A 103 20.76 25.33 8.16
CA ALA A 103 21.17 26.62 7.60
C ALA A 103 21.15 27.77 8.63
N ILE A 104 20.28 27.70 9.66
CA ILE A 104 20.28 28.65 10.78
C ILE A 104 21.45 28.39 11.73
N MET A 105 21.67 27.12 12.13
CA MET A 105 22.78 26.74 13.02
C MET A 105 24.15 27.14 12.44
N VAL A 106 24.40 26.85 11.15
CA VAL A 106 25.64 27.23 10.47
C VAL A 106 25.84 28.76 10.45
N ARG A 107 24.76 29.55 10.32
CA ARG A 107 24.78 31.02 10.40
C ARG A 107 24.85 31.59 11.83
N GLN A 108 24.81 30.75 12.85
CA GLN A 108 25.12 31.09 14.24
C GLN A 108 26.58 30.74 14.54
N GLN A 109 27.05 29.56 14.11
CA GLN A 109 28.45 29.12 14.21
C GLN A 109 29.42 30.20 13.70
N PHE A 110 29.32 30.57 12.42
CA PHE A 110 30.13 31.63 11.77
C PHE A 110 30.00 33.05 12.37
N ARG A 111 29.12 33.24 13.37
CA ARG A 111 28.89 34.51 14.07
C ARG A 111 29.42 34.50 15.51
N ASN A 112 29.70 33.32 16.06
CA ASN A 112 30.35 33.14 17.35
C ASN A 112 31.87 32.92 17.18
N ASP A 113 32.30 32.40 16.03
CA ASP A 113 33.72 32.20 15.67
C ASP A 113 34.41 33.51 15.21
N LYS A 114 33.93 34.70 15.63
CA LYS A 114 34.34 35.99 15.09
C LYS A 114 34.22 37.16 16.08
#